data_AF-A0A832H3P2-F1
#
_entry.id   AF-A0A832H3P2-F1
#
_cell.length_a   1.000
_cell.length_b   1.000
_cell.length_c   1.000
_cell.angle_alpha   90.00
_cell.angle_beta   90.00
_cell.angle_gamma   90.00
#
_symmetry.space_group_name_H-M   'P 1'
#
loop_
_entity.id
_entity.type
_entity.pdbx_description
1 polymer ?
#
loop_
_entity_poly.entity_id
_entity_poly.type
_entity_poly.pdbx_seq_one_letter_code
_entity_poly.pdbx_strand_id
1 'polypeptide(L)'
;ELQEFNSKQLEYLAQLHGLNLTTFEIASLMQMVGGHPYLVRLAMYALSQQHTTLPQLLQEASTEAGIFSHHLRRYLESLQQSLDLTQMFRQVVLSAEPIELNPMQIYQLHSMGLVKRLNNHVVPRCNLYREYFSRVLTEYKLHESRFDYDNRRNKE
;
A
#
# COMPACT_ATOMS: atom_id res chain seq x y z
N GLU A 1 -2.70 -16.47 6.32
CA GLU A 1 -2.15 -15.09 6.44
C GLU A 1 -1.81 -14.83 7.90
N LEU A 2 -0.76 -14.05 8.20
CA LEU A 2 -0.48 -13.66 9.58
C LEU A 2 -1.51 -12.61 10.04
N GLN A 3 -1.95 -12.73 11.30
CA GLN A 3 -2.90 -11.79 11.86
C GLN A 3 -2.29 -10.38 11.96
N GLU A 4 -3.09 -9.37 11.63
CA GLU A 4 -2.69 -7.98 11.77
C GLU A 4 -2.45 -7.61 13.23
N PHE A 5 -1.39 -6.82 13.47
CA PHE A 5 -1.16 -6.18 14.75
C PHE A 5 -2.29 -5.20 15.05
N ASN A 6 -2.81 -5.21 16.27
CA ASN A 6 -3.56 -4.08 16.81
C ASN A 6 -2.62 -3.07 17.49
N SER A 7 -3.14 -1.89 17.87
CA SER A 7 -2.33 -0.83 18.47
C SER A 7 -1.58 -1.25 19.74
N LYS A 8 -2.19 -2.10 20.60
CA LYS A 8 -1.52 -2.60 21.82
C LYS A 8 -0.37 -3.54 21.49
N GLN A 9 -0.55 -4.41 20.49
CA GLN A 9 0.51 -5.30 20.05
C GLN A 9 1.63 -4.53 19.33
N LEU A 10 1.30 -3.45 18.61
CA LEU A 10 2.26 -2.56 17.99
C LEU A 10 3.09 -1.79 19.03
N GLU A 11 2.45 -1.28 20.07
CA GLU A 11 3.10 -0.63 21.22
C GLU A 11 4.04 -1.60 21.95
N TYR A 12 3.56 -2.81 22.24
CA TYR A 12 4.39 -3.84 22.85
C TYR A 12 5.61 -4.18 21.98
N LEU A 13 5.43 -4.29 20.66
CA LEU A 13 6.52 -4.54 19.73
C LEU A 13 7.53 -3.38 19.71
N ALA A 14 7.07 -2.12 19.75
CA ALA A 14 7.95 -0.97 19.83
C ALA A 14 8.85 -1.04 21.08
N GLN A 15 8.29 -1.40 22.23
CA GLN A 15 9.04 -1.57 23.47
C GLN A 15 10.11 -2.68 23.36
N LEU A 16 9.79 -3.81 22.73
CA LEU A 16 10.77 -4.88 22.48
C LEU A 16 11.94 -4.43 21.59
N HIS A 17 11.70 -3.46 20.72
CA HIS A 17 12.71 -2.83 19.88
C HIS A 17 13.45 -1.67 20.56
N GLY A 18 13.19 -1.41 21.85
CA GLY A 18 13.77 -0.30 22.60
C GLY A 18 13.25 1.08 22.18
N LEU A 19 12.11 1.13 21.50
CA LEU A 19 11.49 2.36 21.02
C LEU A 19 10.46 2.86 22.03
N ASN A 20 10.61 4.10 22.47
CA ASN A 20 9.67 4.78 23.35
C ASN A 20 8.70 5.64 22.53
N LEU A 21 7.87 4.99 21.69
CA LEU A 21 6.86 5.68 20.90
C LEU A 21 5.66 6.05 21.79
N THR A 22 5.20 7.29 21.65
CA THR A 22 3.97 7.77 22.28
C THR A 22 2.72 7.12 21.66
N THR A 23 1.59 7.18 22.35
CA THR A 23 0.31 6.70 21.81
C THR A 23 -0.06 7.37 20.47
N PHE A 24 0.30 8.65 20.30
CA PHE A 24 0.07 9.39 19.06
C PHE A 24 0.95 8.87 17.91
N GLU A 25 2.20 8.56 18.19
CA GLU A 25 3.15 7.99 17.24
C GLU A 25 2.74 6.57 16.82
N ILE A 26 2.30 5.75 17.78
CA ILE A 26 1.71 4.43 17.52
C ILE A 26 0.48 4.55 16.63
N ALA A 27 -0.42 5.50 16.93
CA ALA A 27 -1.61 5.73 16.11
C ALA A 27 -1.25 6.18 14.68
N SER A 28 -0.26 7.06 14.53
CA SER A 28 0.21 7.54 13.23
C SER A 28 0.83 6.42 12.39
N LEU A 29 1.65 5.56 13.01
CA LEU A 29 2.21 4.38 12.34
C LEU A 29 1.11 3.38 11.96
N MET A 30 0.18 3.10 12.88
CA MET A 30 -0.97 2.22 12.63
C MET A 30 -1.86 2.74 11.50
N GLN A 31 -2.05 4.05 11.39
CA GLN A 31 -2.79 4.65 10.28
C GLN A 31 -2.06 4.43 8.94
N MET A 32 -0.74 4.63 8.92
CA MET A 32 0.07 4.49 7.72
C MET A 32 0.14 3.04 7.24
N VAL A 33 0.59 2.11 8.09
CA VAL A 33 0.87 0.72 7.68
C VAL A 33 -0.21 -0.28 8.08
N GLY A 34 -1.24 0.16 8.81
CA GLY A 34 -2.21 -0.75 9.44
C GLY A 34 -1.53 -1.61 10.49
N GLY A 35 -2.00 -2.85 10.61
CA GLY A 35 -1.34 -3.90 11.39
C GLY A 35 -0.51 -4.86 10.56
N HIS A 36 -0.13 -4.50 9.33
CA HIS A 36 0.49 -5.44 8.40
C HIS A 36 1.86 -5.93 8.94
N PRO A 37 2.01 -7.23 9.30
CA PRO A 37 3.17 -7.69 10.08
C PRO A 37 4.52 -7.36 9.47
N TYR A 38 4.65 -7.52 8.16
CA TYR A 38 5.88 -7.19 7.44
C TYR A 38 6.21 -5.69 7.45
N LEU A 39 5.24 -4.81 7.15
CA LEU A 39 5.44 -3.36 7.14
C LEU A 39 5.76 -2.83 8.53
N VAL A 40 5.04 -3.33 9.54
CA VAL A 40 5.29 -3.02 10.95
C VAL A 40 6.73 -3.38 11.32
N ARG A 41 7.18 -4.60 10.98
CA ARG A 41 8.55 -5.05 11.28
C ARG A 41 9.61 -4.20 10.58
N LEU A 42 9.39 -3.82 9.31
CA LEU A 42 10.29 -2.91 8.59
C LEU A 42 10.40 -1.55 9.28
N ALA A 43 9.26 -0.99 9.71
CA ALA A 43 9.23 0.29 10.42
C ALA A 43 9.98 0.21 11.75
N MET A 44 9.68 -0.81 12.57
CA MET A 44 10.35 -0.99 13.86
C MET A 44 11.85 -1.18 13.70
N TYR A 45 12.29 -1.99 12.73
CA TYR A 45 13.71 -2.17 12.45
C TYR A 45 14.38 -0.85 12.07
N ALA A 46 13.83 -0.11 11.10
CA ALA A 46 14.41 1.16 10.65
C ALA A 46 14.52 2.21 11.78
N LEU A 47 13.51 2.28 12.64
CA LEU A 47 13.50 3.16 13.81
C LEU A 47 14.51 2.73 14.87
N SER A 48 14.58 1.42 15.18
CA SER A 48 15.48 0.89 16.21
C SER A 48 16.96 1.06 15.86
N GLN A 49 17.29 1.01 14.56
CA GLN A 49 18.64 1.23 14.06
C GLN A 49 19.02 2.73 13.96
N GLN A 50 18.11 3.65 14.33
CA GLN A 50 18.30 5.10 14.22
C GLN A 50 18.65 5.59 12.80
N HIS A 51 18.27 4.83 11.77
CA HIS A 51 18.46 5.24 10.38
C HIS A 51 17.51 6.38 9.98
N THR A 52 16.39 6.54 10.69
CA THR A 52 15.36 7.56 10.46
C THR A 52 14.62 7.87 11.75
N THR A 53 13.91 9.00 11.76
CA THR A 53 12.87 9.30 12.78
C THR A 53 11.50 8.84 12.30
N LEU A 54 10.52 8.70 13.19
CA LEU A 54 9.16 8.36 12.80
C LEU A 54 8.50 9.43 11.90
N PRO A 55 8.61 10.75 12.18
CA PRO A 55 8.09 11.76 11.28
C PRO A 55 8.65 11.65 9.85
N GLN A 56 9.96 11.44 9.73
CA GLN A 56 10.61 11.28 8.42
C GLN A 56 10.16 9.98 7.72
N LEU A 57 10.08 8.87 8.46
CA LEU A 57 9.59 7.59 7.94
C LEU A 57 8.17 7.73 7.38
N LEU A 58 7.28 8.42 8.09
CA LEU A 58 5.89 8.64 7.66
C LEU A 58 5.83 9.56 6.44
N GLN A 59 6.63 10.62 6.40
CA GLN A 59 6.71 11.54 5.28
C GLN A 59 7.19 10.84 4.00
N GLU A 60 8.17 9.94 4.10
CA GLU A 60 8.76 9.25 2.97
C GLU A 60 8.05 7.93 2.63
N ALA A 61 7.12 7.46 3.48
CA ALA A 61 6.56 6.11 3.45
C ALA A 61 6.06 5.69 2.06
N SER A 62 5.29 6.55 1.40
CA SER A 62 4.67 6.33 0.09
C SER A 62 5.53 6.87 -1.09
N THR A 63 6.83 7.05 -0.88
CA THR A 63 7.78 7.54 -1.89
C THR A 63 8.82 6.49 -2.29
N GLU A 64 9.55 6.75 -3.36
CA GLU A 64 10.65 5.89 -3.82
C GLU A 64 11.89 5.94 -2.92
N ALA A 65 12.01 6.95 -2.06
CA ALA A 65 13.07 7.08 -1.06
C ALA A 65 12.73 6.32 0.25
N GLY A 66 11.44 6.06 0.49
CA GLY A 66 10.98 5.44 1.73
C GLY A 66 11.40 3.98 1.89
N ILE A 67 11.41 3.53 3.15
CA ILE A 67 11.79 2.16 3.53
C ILE A 67 10.86 1.07 2.96
N PHE A 68 9.67 1.46 2.50
CA PHE A 68 8.69 0.54 1.92
C PHE A 68 8.77 0.46 0.38
N SER A 69 9.64 1.25 -0.26
CA SER A 69 9.73 1.36 -1.73
C SER A 69 9.86 0.01 -2.43
N HIS A 70 10.77 -0.86 -1.98
CA HIS A 70 10.94 -2.19 -2.58
C HIS A 70 9.68 -3.06 -2.46
N HIS A 71 8.97 -2.97 -1.34
CA HIS A 71 7.70 -3.68 -1.14
C HIS A 71 6.60 -3.18 -2.08
N LEU A 72 6.50 -1.86 -2.23
CA LEU A 72 5.51 -1.21 -3.09
C LEU A 72 5.77 -1.50 -4.58
N ARG A 73 7.04 -1.45 -5.03
CA ARG A 73 7.42 -1.78 -6.41
C ARG A 73 7.04 -3.21 -6.79
N ARG A 74 7.28 -4.19 -5.92
CA ARG A 74 6.92 -5.59 -6.20
C ARG A 74 5.42 -5.77 -6.44
N TYR A 75 4.58 -5.04 -5.69
CA TYR A 75 3.14 -5.05 -5.94
C TYR A 75 2.78 -4.28 -7.22
N LEU A 76 3.43 -3.15 -7.50
CA LEU A 76 3.21 -2.42 -8.75
C LEU A 76 3.51 -3.29 -9.98
N GLU A 77 4.66 -3.98 -9.99
CA GLU A 77 5.06 -4.92 -11.03
C GLU A 77 4.01 -6.04 -11.19
N SER A 78 3.52 -6.59 -10.07
CA SER A 78 2.49 -7.64 -10.10
C SER A 78 1.15 -7.15 -10.64
N LEU A 79 0.74 -5.93 -10.28
CA LEU A 79 -0.49 -5.31 -10.78
C LEU A 79 -0.41 -5.06 -12.30
N GLN A 80 0.72 -4.54 -12.77
CA GLN A 80 0.95 -4.17 -14.18
C GLN A 80 0.96 -5.36 -15.13
N GLN A 81 1.08 -6.59 -14.63
CA GLN A 81 0.93 -7.80 -15.44
C GLN A 81 -0.50 -8.01 -15.95
N SER A 82 -1.50 -7.33 -15.38
CA SER A 82 -2.89 -7.41 -15.81
C SER A 82 -3.56 -6.04 -15.81
N LEU A 83 -4.04 -5.62 -16.98
CA LEU A 83 -4.77 -4.35 -17.13
C LEU A 83 -6.03 -4.33 -16.25
N ASP A 84 -6.77 -5.43 -16.24
CA ASP A 84 -8.00 -5.56 -15.45
C ASP A 84 -7.70 -5.42 -13.95
N LEU A 85 -6.63 -6.08 -13.47
CA LEU A 85 -6.22 -6.01 -12.08
C LEU A 85 -5.76 -4.59 -11.69
N THR A 86 -4.98 -3.96 -12.56
CA THR A 86 -4.54 -2.57 -12.38
C THR A 86 -5.72 -1.60 -12.32
N GLN A 87 -6.66 -1.69 -13.26
CA GLN A 87 -7.84 -0.83 -13.31
C GLN A 87 -8.74 -1.04 -12.09
N MET A 88 -8.96 -2.29 -11.70
CA MET A 88 -9.74 -2.64 -10.52
C MET A 88 -9.10 -2.07 -9.26
N PHE A 89 -7.81 -2.30 -9.02
CA PHE A 89 -7.17 -1.78 -7.81
C PHE A 89 -7.09 -0.25 -7.80
N ARG A 90 -6.90 0.37 -8.97
CA ARG A 90 -6.97 1.83 -9.15
C ARG A 90 -8.31 2.39 -8.69
N GLN A 91 -9.44 1.75 -9.00
CA GLN A 91 -10.74 2.18 -8.50
C GLN A 91 -10.81 2.15 -6.97
N VAL A 92 -10.27 1.09 -6.36
CA VAL A 92 -10.27 0.93 -4.89
C VAL A 92 -9.45 2.03 -4.20
N VAL A 93 -8.27 2.38 -4.71
CA VAL A 93 -7.39 3.37 -4.05
C VAL A 93 -7.83 4.82 -4.28
N LEU A 94 -8.51 5.11 -5.39
CA LEU A 94 -9.05 6.44 -5.70
C LEU A 94 -10.40 6.72 -5.05
N SER A 95 -11.13 5.69 -4.62
CA SER A 95 -12.44 5.86 -3.98
C SER A 95 -12.32 6.28 -2.53
N ALA A 96 -13.09 7.30 -2.13
CA ALA A 96 -13.28 7.67 -0.74
C ALA A 96 -14.10 6.61 0.03
N GLU A 97 -15.06 5.99 -0.66
CA GLU A 97 -15.96 4.98 -0.09
C GLU A 97 -15.53 3.55 -0.46
N PRO A 98 -15.94 2.52 0.31
CA PRO A 98 -15.73 1.12 -0.06
C PRO A 98 -16.30 0.81 -1.45
N ILE A 99 -15.56 0.05 -2.26
CA ILE A 99 -15.97 -0.34 -3.62
C ILE A 99 -16.57 -1.74 -3.59
N GLU A 100 -17.79 -1.89 -4.12
CA GLU A 100 -18.38 -3.21 -4.36
C GLU A 100 -17.67 -3.89 -5.54
N LEU A 101 -17.26 -5.14 -5.34
CA LEU A 101 -16.63 -5.96 -6.36
C LEU A 101 -17.28 -7.34 -6.39
N ASN A 102 -17.16 -8.04 -7.52
CA ASN A 102 -17.64 -9.42 -7.59
C ASN A 102 -16.75 -10.37 -6.75
N PRO A 103 -17.23 -11.58 -6.39
CA PRO A 103 -16.48 -12.48 -5.52
C PRO A 103 -15.07 -12.85 -6.00
N MET A 104 -14.87 -12.98 -7.33
CA MET A 104 -13.57 -13.33 -7.91
C MET A 104 -12.58 -12.16 -7.79
N GLN A 105 -13.06 -10.96 -8.06
CA GLN A 105 -12.30 -9.71 -7.92
C GLN A 105 -11.88 -9.45 -6.46
N ILE A 106 -12.81 -9.64 -5.52
CA ILE A 106 -12.51 -9.57 -4.08
C ILE A 106 -11.43 -10.57 -3.72
N TYR A 107 -11.58 -11.83 -4.13
CA TYR A 107 -10.62 -12.88 -3.83
C TYR A 107 -9.23 -12.55 -4.37
N GLN A 108 -9.12 -12.08 -5.62
CA GLN A 108 -7.85 -11.71 -6.23
C GLN A 108 -7.12 -10.64 -5.42
N LEU A 109 -7.74 -9.48 -5.18
CA LEU A 109 -7.09 -8.38 -4.44
C LEU A 109 -6.82 -8.74 -2.98
N HIS A 110 -7.72 -9.48 -2.35
CA HIS A 110 -7.56 -9.91 -0.96
C HIS A 110 -6.41 -10.91 -0.83
N SER A 111 -6.28 -11.86 -1.76
CA SER A 111 -5.21 -12.87 -1.75
C SER A 111 -3.83 -12.25 -1.96
N MET A 112 -3.75 -11.13 -2.69
CA MET A 112 -2.54 -10.31 -2.79
C MET A 112 -2.23 -9.52 -1.53
N GLY A 113 -3.15 -9.45 -0.55
CA GLY A 113 -2.95 -8.65 0.66
C GLY A 113 -3.05 -7.14 0.44
N LEU A 114 -3.61 -6.67 -0.68
CA LEU A 114 -3.70 -5.25 -1.01
C LEU A 114 -4.94 -4.54 -0.45
N VAL A 115 -6.00 -5.31 -0.18
CA VAL A 115 -7.29 -4.80 0.32
C VAL A 115 -7.73 -5.47 1.61
N LYS A 116 -8.66 -4.81 2.30
CA LYS A 116 -9.50 -5.39 3.35
C LYS A 116 -10.91 -5.57 2.81
N ARG A 117 -11.55 -6.68 3.18
CA ARG A 117 -12.93 -6.98 2.81
C ARG A 117 -13.90 -6.44 3.87
N LEU A 118 -14.92 -5.71 3.42
CA LEU A 118 -16.06 -5.23 4.21
C LEU A 118 -17.33 -5.78 3.54
N ASN A 119 -17.77 -6.98 3.91
CA ASN A 119 -18.83 -7.71 3.21
C ASN A 119 -18.52 -7.91 1.71
N ASN A 120 -19.32 -7.36 0.79
CA ASN A 120 -19.06 -7.40 -0.65
C ASN A 120 -18.26 -6.18 -1.14
N HIS A 121 -17.80 -5.34 -0.23
CA HIS A 121 -17.00 -4.17 -0.54
C HIS A 121 -15.55 -4.40 -0.16
N VAL A 122 -14.67 -3.62 -0.76
CA VAL A 122 -13.25 -3.58 -0.43
C VAL A 122 -12.77 -2.16 -0.20
N VAL A 123 -11.77 -2.03 0.65
CA VAL A 123 -11.00 -0.81 0.88
C VAL A 123 -9.51 -1.12 0.80
N PRO A 124 -8.64 -0.15 0.49
CA PRO A 124 -7.20 -0.34 0.63
C PRO A 124 -6.86 -0.84 2.03
N ARG A 125 -5.94 -1.80 2.12
CA ARG A 125 -5.62 -2.42 3.43
C ARG A 125 -5.06 -1.44 4.45
N CYS A 126 -4.26 -0.48 3.99
CA CYS A 126 -3.66 0.58 4.81
C CYS A 126 -3.44 1.85 3.99
N ASN A 127 -3.16 2.96 4.67
CA ASN A 127 -3.01 4.25 4.02
C ASN A 127 -1.77 4.32 3.12
N LEU A 128 -0.71 3.59 3.45
CA LEU A 128 0.48 3.43 2.62
C LEU A 128 0.13 3.00 1.20
N TYR A 129 -0.74 1.99 1.06
CA TYR A 129 -1.19 1.52 -0.24
C TYR A 129 -2.07 2.55 -0.93
N ARG A 130 -3.00 3.17 -0.20
CA ARG A 130 -3.84 4.24 -0.76
C ARG A 130 -3.00 5.36 -1.35
N GLU A 131 -2.06 5.92 -0.59
CA GLU A 131 -1.22 7.04 -1.02
C GLU A 131 -0.32 6.67 -2.21
N TYR A 132 0.44 5.57 -2.09
CA TYR A 132 1.39 5.19 -3.13
C TYR A 132 0.68 4.87 -4.45
N PHE A 133 -0.32 3.99 -4.40
CA PHE A 133 -0.98 3.51 -5.61
C PHE A 133 -1.92 4.53 -6.22
N SER A 134 -2.50 5.45 -5.45
CA SER A 134 -3.27 6.56 -6.04
C SER A 134 -2.38 7.45 -6.89
N ARG A 135 -1.14 7.72 -6.46
CA ARG A 135 -0.17 8.52 -7.22
C ARG A 135 0.25 7.79 -8.51
N VAL A 136 0.83 6.60 -8.39
CA VAL A 136 1.44 5.91 -9.56
C VAL A 136 0.40 5.35 -10.54
N LEU A 137 -0.80 4.96 -10.09
CA LEU A 137 -1.85 4.45 -10.99
C LEU A 137 -2.71 5.56 -11.60
N THR A 138 -2.62 6.80 -11.12
CA THR A 138 -3.21 7.95 -11.81
C THR A 138 -2.39 8.34 -13.03
N GLU A 139 -1.06 8.30 -12.91
CA GLU A 139 -0.10 8.62 -13.98
C GLU A 139 -0.05 7.55 -15.08
N TYR A 140 -0.47 6.31 -14.78
CA TYR A 140 -0.43 5.17 -15.72
C TYR A 140 -1.18 5.43 -17.04
N LYS A 141 -2.20 6.30 -17.06
CA LYS A 141 -2.92 6.69 -18.29
C LYS A 141 -2.09 7.53 -19.27
N LEU A 142 -1.02 8.18 -18.82
CA LEU A 142 -0.20 9.04 -19.68
C LEU A 142 0.69 8.25 -20.66
N HIS A 143 0.92 6.95 -20.41
CA HIS A 143 1.77 6.12 -21.26
C HIS A 143 0.99 5.27 -22.29
N GLU A 144 -0.27 4.91 -22.03
CA GLU A 144 -1.11 4.18 -23.00
C GLU A 144 -1.50 5.05 -24.22
N SER A 145 -1.65 6.36 -24.02
CA SER A 145 -1.95 7.30 -25.12
C SER A 145 -0.78 7.52 -26.09
N ARG A 146 0.45 7.13 -25.74
CA ARG A 146 1.62 7.17 -26.64
C ARG A 146 1.81 5.86 -27.42
N PHE A 147 1.57 4.71 -26.80
CA PHE A 147 1.73 3.41 -27.47
C PHE A 147 0.63 3.10 -28.48
N ASP A 148 -0.61 3.55 -28.25
CA ASP A 148 -1.71 3.36 -29.21
C ASP A 148 -1.62 4.27 -30.44
N TYR A 149 -0.90 5.40 -30.36
CA TYR A 149 -0.72 6.31 -31.49
C TYR A 149 0.36 5.82 -32.47
N ASP A 150 1.47 5.27 -31.97
CA ASP A 150 2.54 4.74 -32.81
C ASP A 150 2.14 3.42 -33.52
N ASN A 151 1.25 2.63 -32.93
CA ASN A 151 0.76 1.40 -33.56
C ASN A 151 -0.30 1.62 -34.65
N ARG A 152 -0.96 2.78 -34.69
CA ARG A 152 -1.89 3.14 -35.78
C ARG A 152 -1.19 3.74 -36.99
N ARG A 153 -0.03 4.39 -36.82
CA ARG A 153 0.70 5.04 -37.93
C ARG A 153 1.59 4.07 -38.73
N ASN A 154 1.86 2.87 -38.22
CA ASN A 154 2.63 1.83 -38.91
C ASN A 154 1.75 0.79 -39.64
N LYS A 155 0.45 1.09 -39.82
CA LYS A 155 -0.52 0.24 -40.53
C LYS A 155 -1.26 0.95 -41.68
N GLU A 156 -0.84 2.16 -42.03
CA GLU A 156 -1.23 2.89 -43.25
C GLU A 156 0.00 3.10 -44.12
#